data_AF-A0A9E4JFI7-F1
#
_entry.id   AF-A0A9E4JFI7-F1
#
_cell.length_a   1.000
_cell.length_b   1.000
_cell.length_c   1.000
_cell.angle_alpha   90.00
_cell.angle_beta   90.00
_cell.angle_gamma   90.00
#
_symmetry.space_group_name_H-M   'P 1'
#
loop_
_entity.id
_entity.type
_entity.pdbx_description
1 polymer ?
#
loop_
_entity_poly.entity_id
_entity_poly.type
_entity_poly.pdbx_seq_one_letter_code
_entity_poly.pdbx_strand_id
1 'polypeptide(L)'
;MSPNDWTILETIPEYDTLLKQTFADRGDAWFRYNYDGYGEYNDGRSYDGSGRGRLWPIFTAERGIYEIAKLGDGSVGESYAKALKAFSSEVGFIPEQIWNQNASITGWETTTSAPNIPGTATRSMRPLSWAMGEYINLLTAIEQAKGDAPKVVCQRYACDAPQTKVTFKVNGTTNPGENIYLVGNHPLLSNWENTSGIKLSPNAYPVWDVTVSLPASTAFEYKFVRLDHNGNVVGAEGVQQSFVTPSSGSITLNDTL
;
A
#
# COMPACT_ATOMS: atom_id res chain seq x y z
N MET A 1 -4.08 -9.53 1.12
CA MET A 1 -5.00 -8.69 0.34
C MET A 1 -4.65 -8.88 -1.13
N SER A 2 -5.65 -8.96 -2.01
CA SER A 2 -5.41 -9.17 -3.46
C SER A 2 -4.80 -7.91 -4.10
N PRO A 3 -3.91 -8.01 -5.10
CA PRO A 3 -3.46 -6.84 -5.87
C PRO A 3 -4.60 -6.12 -6.61
N ASN A 4 -5.75 -6.78 -6.79
CA ASN A 4 -6.96 -6.19 -7.38
C ASN A 4 -7.96 -5.68 -6.33
N ASP A 5 -7.54 -5.54 -5.07
CA ASP A 5 -8.36 -4.90 -4.03
C ASP A 5 -8.68 -3.46 -4.42
N TRP A 6 -9.94 -3.04 -4.27
CA TRP A 6 -10.37 -1.71 -4.69
C TRP A 6 -9.67 -0.59 -3.93
N THR A 7 -9.31 -0.81 -2.66
CA THR A 7 -8.56 0.18 -1.88
C THR A 7 -7.17 0.43 -2.45
N ILE A 8 -6.54 -0.62 -3.00
CA ILE A 8 -5.26 -0.50 -3.72
C ILE A 8 -5.50 0.17 -5.07
N LEU A 9 -6.48 -0.27 -5.84
CA LEU A 9 -6.78 0.28 -7.16
C LEU A 9 -7.17 1.76 -7.13
N GLU A 10 -7.83 2.23 -6.07
CA GLU A 10 -8.21 3.64 -5.90
C GLU A 10 -7.03 4.51 -5.41
N THR A 11 -6.07 3.96 -4.69
CA THR A 11 -4.93 4.73 -4.15
C THR A 11 -3.74 4.81 -5.09
N ILE A 12 -3.54 3.79 -5.93
CA ILE A 12 -2.44 3.73 -6.89
C ILE A 12 -2.39 4.95 -7.84
N PRO A 13 -3.49 5.41 -8.47
CA PRO A 13 -3.47 6.58 -9.33
C PRO A 13 -3.07 7.88 -8.61
N GLU A 14 -3.50 8.04 -7.36
CA GLU A 14 -3.13 9.19 -6.53
C GLU A 14 -1.62 9.19 -6.23
N TYR A 15 -1.10 8.02 -5.84
CA TYR A 15 0.34 7.83 -5.59
C TYR A 15 1.18 8.11 -6.84
N ASP A 16 0.77 7.57 -7.99
CA ASP A 16 1.48 7.77 -9.26
C ASP A 16 1.45 9.23 -9.72
N THR A 17 0.30 9.89 -9.58
CA THR A 17 0.15 11.29 -9.98
C THR A 17 1.04 12.20 -9.15
N LEU A 18 1.16 11.93 -7.85
CA LEU A 18 1.85 12.81 -6.94
C LEU A 18 3.36 12.53 -6.82
N LEU A 19 3.76 11.26 -6.84
CA LEU A 19 5.09 10.84 -6.39
C LEU A 19 5.95 10.22 -7.49
N LYS A 20 5.42 9.95 -8.67
CA LYS A 20 6.18 9.35 -9.77
C LYS A 20 6.93 10.40 -10.58
N GLN A 21 8.12 10.04 -11.05
CA GLN A 21 8.77 10.70 -12.18
C GLN A 21 9.19 9.68 -13.24
N THR A 22 9.10 10.09 -14.50
CA THR A 22 9.48 9.29 -15.67
C THR A 22 10.69 9.90 -16.36
N PHE A 23 11.75 9.12 -16.47
CA PHE A 23 12.95 9.46 -17.23
C PHE A 23 12.87 8.82 -18.62
N ALA A 24 12.96 9.60 -19.69
CA ALA A 24 12.81 9.10 -21.05
C ALA A 24 13.79 7.97 -21.42
N ASP A 25 15.00 8.01 -20.87
CA ASP A 25 16.09 7.06 -21.11
C ASP A 25 16.23 5.98 -20.02
N ARG A 26 15.52 6.10 -18.89
CA ARG A 26 15.69 5.20 -17.74
C ARG A 26 14.40 4.52 -17.28
N GLY A 27 13.23 5.14 -17.42
CA GLY A 27 11.97 4.63 -16.90
C GLY A 27 11.50 5.34 -15.63
N ASP A 28 10.62 4.69 -14.88
CA ASP A 28 9.89 5.32 -13.77
C ASP A 28 10.57 5.10 -12.41
N ALA A 29 10.51 6.11 -11.54
CA ALA A 29 10.89 6.03 -10.14
C ALA A 29 9.95 6.89 -9.28
N TRP A 30 9.85 6.58 -7.98
CA TRP A 30 8.91 7.25 -7.06
C TRP A 30 9.62 7.86 -5.85
N PHE A 31 9.07 8.97 -5.36
CA PHE A 31 9.36 9.48 -4.02
C PHE A 31 8.64 8.62 -2.97
N ARG A 32 9.17 8.56 -1.74
CA ARG A 32 8.53 7.77 -0.66
C ARG A 32 7.15 8.31 -0.28
N TYR A 33 7.08 9.62 -0.02
CA TYR A 33 5.88 10.35 0.38
C TYR A 33 6.11 11.86 0.16
N ASN A 34 5.04 12.66 0.23
CA ASN A 34 5.14 14.11 0.14
C ASN A 34 5.73 14.72 1.42
N TYR A 35 6.44 15.85 1.32
CA TYR A 35 7.18 16.45 2.45
C TYR A 35 8.32 15.57 3.02
N ASP A 36 8.83 14.61 2.23
CA ASP A 36 9.99 13.83 2.62
C ASP A 36 11.21 14.75 2.84
N GLY A 37 11.76 14.71 4.05
CA GLY A 37 12.89 15.53 4.49
C GLY A 37 14.20 14.76 4.58
N TYR A 38 14.24 13.50 4.15
CA TYR A 38 15.43 12.65 4.23
C TYR A 38 16.14 12.56 2.89
N GLY A 39 17.27 13.24 2.81
CA GLY A 39 18.08 13.33 1.60
C GLY A 39 18.80 14.67 1.54
N GLU A 40 19.66 14.83 0.55
CA GLU A 40 20.42 16.05 0.35
C GLU A 40 19.54 17.30 0.19
N TYR A 41 20.08 18.46 0.51
CA TYR A 41 19.42 19.74 0.26
C TYR A 41 19.36 20.05 -1.25
N ASN A 42 18.47 20.97 -1.64
CA ASN A 42 18.32 21.44 -3.02
C ASN A 42 19.60 22.08 -3.59
N ASP A 43 20.41 22.70 -2.74
CA ASP A 43 21.73 23.25 -3.09
C ASP A 43 22.84 22.17 -3.17
N GLY A 44 22.47 20.90 -3.00
CA GLY A 44 23.41 19.78 -3.06
C GLY A 44 24.27 19.62 -1.80
N ARG A 45 23.97 20.29 -0.68
CA ARG A 45 24.61 19.99 0.61
C ARG A 45 24.17 18.63 1.15
N SER A 46 25.03 18.03 1.97
CA SER A 46 24.78 16.73 2.59
C SER A 46 23.59 16.79 3.54
N TYR A 47 22.90 15.65 3.70
CA TYR A 47 21.90 15.49 4.75
C TYR A 47 22.55 15.58 6.13
N ASP A 48 21.94 16.33 7.04
CA ASP A 48 22.42 16.60 8.41
C ASP A 48 21.33 16.42 9.48
N GLY A 49 20.23 15.74 9.12
CA GLY A 49 19.03 15.60 9.96
C GLY A 49 17.78 16.19 9.30
N SER A 50 17.95 17.08 8.32
CA SER A 50 16.87 17.56 7.46
C SER A 50 17.33 17.77 6.01
N GLY A 51 16.39 17.93 5.09
CA GLY A 51 16.71 18.08 3.67
C GLY A 51 15.50 17.88 2.76
N ARG A 52 15.74 17.19 1.63
CA ARG A 52 14.72 16.89 0.62
C ARG A 52 14.83 15.44 0.18
N GLY A 53 13.72 14.73 0.30
CA GLY A 53 13.55 13.38 -0.20
C GLY A 53 13.80 13.32 -1.70
N ARG A 54 14.45 12.23 -2.11
CA ARG A 54 14.78 11.94 -3.51
C ARG A 54 14.00 10.70 -3.98
N LEU A 55 14.18 10.31 -5.24
CA LEU A 55 13.50 9.13 -5.78
C LEU A 55 14.20 7.86 -5.29
N TRP A 56 13.42 6.82 -5.03
CA TRP A 56 13.88 5.55 -4.50
C TRP A 56 13.69 4.45 -5.56
N PRO A 57 14.77 3.89 -6.12
CA PRO A 57 14.68 2.82 -7.11
C PRO A 57 13.92 1.59 -6.60
N ILE A 58 13.95 1.31 -5.29
CA ILE A 58 13.23 0.15 -4.73
C ILE A 58 11.73 0.16 -5.06
N PHE A 59 11.07 1.32 -5.10
CA PHE A 59 9.65 1.38 -5.45
C PHE A 59 9.38 1.08 -6.92
N THR A 60 10.36 1.28 -7.79
CA THR A 60 10.29 0.78 -9.17
C THR A 60 10.21 -0.75 -9.18
N ALA A 61 10.95 -1.42 -8.30
CA ALA A 61 10.89 -2.87 -8.16
C ALA A 61 9.55 -3.34 -7.59
N GLU A 62 9.12 -2.77 -6.46
CA GLU A 62 7.83 -3.09 -5.82
C GLU A 62 6.66 -2.84 -6.76
N ARG A 63 6.70 -1.75 -7.53
CA ARG A 63 5.65 -1.45 -8.52
C ARG A 63 5.61 -2.48 -9.64
N GLY A 64 6.77 -2.92 -10.13
CA GLY A 64 6.85 -4.01 -11.11
C GLY A 64 6.25 -5.31 -10.58
N ILE A 65 6.58 -5.69 -9.35
CA ILE A 65 6.04 -6.88 -8.68
C ILE A 65 4.52 -6.78 -8.54
N TYR A 66 4.00 -5.60 -8.16
CA TYR A 66 2.57 -5.34 -8.09
C TYR A 66 1.88 -5.52 -9.45
N GLU A 67 2.39 -4.93 -10.53
CA GLU A 67 1.76 -5.07 -11.86
C GLU A 67 1.78 -6.53 -12.34
N ILE A 68 2.86 -7.27 -12.08
CA ILE A 68 2.93 -8.72 -12.35
C ILE A 68 1.84 -9.45 -11.56
N ALA A 69 1.73 -9.20 -10.25
CA ALA A 69 0.74 -9.86 -9.39
C ALA A 69 -0.70 -9.55 -9.82
N LYS A 70 -0.94 -8.31 -10.27
CA LYS A 70 -2.24 -7.83 -10.73
C LYS A 70 -2.68 -8.52 -12.03
N LEU A 71 -1.76 -8.68 -12.99
CA LEU A 71 -2.04 -9.17 -14.34
C LEU A 71 -1.78 -10.66 -14.52
N GLY A 72 -0.99 -11.28 -13.63
CA GLY A 72 -0.54 -12.66 -13.77
C GLY A 72 0.38 -12.87 -14.98
N ASP A 73 1.11 -11.84 -15.39
CA ASP A 73 2.00 -11.84 -16.55
C ASP A 73 3.36 -11.26 -16.15
N GLY A 74 4.40 -12.09 -16.23
CA GLY A 74 5.76 -11.68 -15.89
C GLY A 74 6.36 -10.63 -16.84
N SER A 75 5.92 -10.61 -18.10
CA SER A 75 6.50 -9.74 -19.14
C SER A 75 6.32 -8.24 -18.85
N VAL A 76 5.30 -7.89 -18.06
CA VAL A 76 5.03 -6.50 -17.66
C VAL A 76 6.08 -5.95 -16.69
N GLY A 77 6.84 -6.84 -16.03
CA GLY A 77 7.94 -6.48 -15.12
C GLY A 77 9.22 -6.04 -15.82
N GLU A 78 9.38 -6.36 -17.11
CA GLU A 78 10.65 -6.17 -17.83
C GLU A 78 11.06 -4.70 -17.94
N SER A 79 10.09 -3.79 -18.08
CA SER A 79 10.35 -2.35 -18.10
C SER A 79 10.89 -1.84 -16.77
N TYR A 80 10.38 -2.36 -15.65
CA TYR A 80 10.83 -2.03 -14.29
C TYR A 80 12.23 -2.60 -14.01
N ALA A 81 12.50 -3.84 -14.45
CA ALA A 81 13.83 -4.44 -14.33
C ALA A 81 14.87 -3.67 -15.15
N LYS A 82 14.51 -3.21 -16.36
CA LYS A 82 15.35 -2.33 -17.17
C LYS A 82 15.59 -0.99 -16.49
N ALA A 83 14.58 -0.42 -15.85
CA ALA A 83 14.71 0.85 -15.15
C ALA A 83 15.65 0.77 -13.94
N LEU A 84 15.54 -0.28 -13.13
CA LEU A 84 16.47 -0.53 -12.02
C LEU A 84 17.92 -0.64 -12.48
N LYS A 85 18.17 -1.34 -13.60
CA LYS A 85 19.51 -1.38 -14.21
C LYS A 85 19.98 0.01 -14.65
N ALA A 86 19.10 0.81 -15.24
CA ALA A 86 19.43 2.17 -15.68
C ALA A 86 19.69 3.15 -14.51
N PHE A 87 19.14 2.89 -13.33
CA PHE A 87 19.42 3.65 -12.10
C PHE A 87 20.63 3.13 -11.31
N SER A 88 21.16 1.97 -11.67
CA SER A 88 22.31 1.37 -11.01
C SER A 88 23.63 2.05 -11.38
N SER A 89 24.65 1.87 -10.54
CA SER A 89 26.03 2.23 -10.86
C SER A 89 26.59 1.39 -12.04
N GLU A 90 27.75 1.77 -12.57
CA GLU A 90 28.43 1.04 -13.65
C GLU A 90 28.72 -0.43 -13.32
N VAL A 91 28.83 -0.78 -12.03
CA VAL A 91 29.05 -2.16 -11.55
C VAL A 91 27.75 -2.87 -11.14
N GLY A 92 26.59 -2.29 -11.41
CA GLY A 92 25.28 -2.90 -11.19
C GLY A 92 24.67 -2.70 -9.79
N PHE A 93 25.29 -1.90 -8.93
CA PHE A 93 24.73 -1.59 -7.61
C PHE A 93 23.60 -0.57 -7.68
N ILE A 94 22.43 -0.95 -7.14
CA ILE A 94 21.25 -0.11 -7.03
C ILE A 94 21.35 0.74 -5.74
N PRO A 95 21.29 2.07 -5.84
CA PRO A 95 21.41 2.96 -4.68
C PRO A 95 20.10 3.03 -3.88
N GLU A 96 20.17 3.55 -2.65
CA GLU A 96 18.98 3.93 -1.87
C GLU A 96 18.18 5.02 -2.58
N GLN A 97 18.88 6.05 -3.05
CA GLN A 97 18.27 7.24 -3.63
C GLN A 97 18.98 7.67 -4.91
N ILE A 98 18.19 8.14 -5.89
CA ILE A 98 18.66 8.82 -7.10
C ILE A 98 18.15 10.26 -7.14
N TRP A 99 18.95 11.14 -7.74
CA TRP A 99 18.55 12.53 -7.95
C TRP A 99 17.28 12.62 -8.80
N ASN A 100 16.32 13.44 -8.38
CA ASN A 100 15.06 13.66 -9.07
C ASN A 100 15.15 14.77 -10.13
N GLN A 101 14.22 14.80 -11.09
CA GLN A 101 13.94 16.01 -11.86
C GLN A 101 13.28 17.05 -10.93
N ASN A 102 13.47 18.34 -11.21
CA ASN A 102 12.89 19.40 -10.40
C ASN A 102 11.36 19.25 -10.32
N ALA A 103 10.81 19.27 -9.10
CA ALA A 103 9.39 19.12 -8.86
C ALA A 103 8.92 19.84 -7.61
N SER A 104 7.63 20.19 -7.61
CA SER A 104 6.89 20.68 -6.45
C SER A 104 5.85 19.63 -6.06
N ILE A 105 6.09 18.93 -4.96
CA ILE A 105 5.20 17.86 -4.48
C ILE A 105 4.32 18.45 -3.38
N THR A 106 3.07 18.80 -3.71
CA THR A 106 2.17 19.53 -2.79
C THR A 106 2.81 20.80 -2.21
N GLY A 107 3.57 21.56 -2.99
CA GLY A 107 4.30 22.75 -2.51
C GLY A 107 5.63 22.47 -1.82
N TRP A 108 6.04 21.20 -1.71
CA TRP A 108 7.37 20.80 -1.26
C TRP A 108 8.34 20.77 -2.45
N GLU A 109 9.15 21.83 -2.57
CA GLU A 109 10.13 21.97 -3.64
C GLU A 109 11.33 21.03 -3.44
N THR A 110 11.53 20.12 -4.39
CA THR A 110 12.70 19.24 -4.47
C THR A 110 13.38 19.42 -5.82
N THR A 111 14.61 19.92 -5.81
CA THR A 111 15.37 20.25 -7.01
C THR A 111 16.74 19.59 -6.98
N THR A 112 17.27 19.33 -8.17
CA THR A 112 18.62 18.78 -8.36
C THR A 112 19.50 19.89 -8.93
N SER A 113 20.45 20.35 -8.13
CA SER A 113 21.44 21.35 -8.53
C SER A 113 22.67 20.71 -9.14
N ALA A 114 23.29 21.41 -10.10
CA ALA A 114 24.59 21.02 -10.64
C ALA A 114 25.65 20.91 -9.52
N PRO A 115 26.59 19.95 -9.60
CA PRO A 115 26.86 19.04 -10.73
C PRO A 115 26.04 17.75 -10.73
N ASN A 116 25.04 17.62 -9.85
CA ASN A 116 24.24 16.40 -9.75
C ASN A 116 23.33 16.23 -10.97
N ILE A 117 23.14 14.97 -11.39
CA ILE A 117 22.40 14.64 -12.60
C ILE A 117 21.16 13.81 -12.22
N PRO A 118 19.94 14.22 -12.60
CA PRO A 118 18.75 13.42 -12.37
C PRO A 118 18.89 11.98 -12.90
N GLY A 119 18.39 11.00 -12.14
CA GLY A 119 18.49 9.59 -12.46
C GLY A 119 19.81 8.92 -12.05
N THR A 120 20.76 9.67 -11.49
CA THR A 120 22.02 9.12 -10.95
C THR A 120 22.00 9.00 -9.44
N ALA A 121 22.80 8.09 -8.89
CA ALA A 121 22.89 7.85 -7.46
C ALA A 121 23.25 9.13 -6.68
N THR A 122 22.51 9.36 -5.59
CA THR A 122 22.83 10.36 -4.57
C THR A 122 24.08 9.94 -3.76
N ARG A 123 24.42 10.68 -2.70
CA ARG A 123 25.50 10.31 -1.76
C ARG A 123 24.97 9.50 -0.57
N SER A 124 23.71 9.09 -0.58
CA SER A 124 23.21 8.09 0.35
C SER A 124 23.81 6.70 0.07
N MET A 125 23.29 5.66 0.72
CA MET A 125 23.76 4.29 0.62
C MET A 125 23.74 3.78 -0.83
N ARG A 126 24.89 3.31 -1.34
CA ARG A 126 25.07 2.83 -2.72
C ARG A 126 26.17 1.75 -2.79
N PRO A 127 25.83 0.44 -2.79
CA PRO A 127 24.50 -0.16 -2.87
C PRO A 127 23.69 -0.09 -1.57
N LEU A 128 22.37 -0.05 -1.69
CA LEU A 128 21.45 -0.40 -0.59
C LEU A 128 21.06 -1.89 -0.70
N SER A 129 21.35 -2.70 0.31
CA SER A 129 21.02 -4.14 0.31
C SER A 129 19.53 -4.41 0.12
N TRP A 130 18.64 -3.55 0.64
CA TRP A 130 17.19 -3.68 0.45
C TRP A 130 16.80 -3.51 -1.02
N ALA A 131 17.26 -2.46 -1.70
CA ALA A 131 16.99 -2.26 -3.13
C ALA A 131 17.56 -3.39 -4.00
N MET A 132 18.73 -3.94 -3.61
CA MET A 132 19.30 -5.11 -4.28
C MET A 132 18.44 -6.38 -4.07
N GLY A 133 17.94 -6.61 -2.85
CA GLY A 133 17.04 -7.72 -2.56
C GLY A 133 15.73 -7.61 -3.34
N GLU A 134 15.17 -6.41 -3.42
CA GLU A 134 13.92 -6.18 -4.16
C GLU A 134 14.09 -6.37 -5.66
N TYR A 135 15.26 -6.05 -6.20
CA TYR A 135 15.57 -6.38 -7.59
C TYR A 135 15.58 -7.89 -7.84
N ILE A 136 16.11 -8.70 -6.91
CA ILE A 136 16.05 -10.17 -6.99
C ILE A 136 14.61 -10.66 -6.91
N ASN A 137 13.79 -10.08 -6.04
CA ASN A 137 12.36 -10.39 -5.93
C ASN A 137 11.64 -10.09 -7.25
N LEU A 138 11.90 -8.95 -7.88
CA LEU A 138 11.32 -8.60 -9.18
C LEU A 138 11.70 -9.62 -10.27
N LEU A 139 12.97 -10.01 -10.36
CA LEU A 139 13.40 -11.01 -11.35
C LEU A 139 12.70 -12.36 -11.13
N THR A 140 12.53 -12.76 -9.88
CA THR A 140 11.79 -13.97 -9.51
C THR A 140 10.31 -13.84 -9.88
N ALA A 141 9.71 -12.68 -9.63
CA ALA A 141 8.33 -12.38 -9.98
C ALA A 141 8.11 -12.44 -11.51
N ILE A 142 9.04 -11.91 -12.31
CA ILE A 142 9.01 -11.98 -13.78
C ILE A 142 9.03 -13.45 -14.24
N GLU A 143 9.94 -14.27 -13.71
CA GLU A 143 10.04 -15.68 -14.09
C GLU A 143 8.78 -16.48 -13.72
N GLN A 144 8.18 -16.18 -12.56
CA GLN A 144 7.04 -16.94 -12.03
C GLN A 144 5.67 -16.37 -12.44
N ALA A 145 5.64 -15.18 -13.04
CA ALA A 145 4.44 -14.40 -13.35
C ALA A 145 3.53 -14.20 -12.12
N LYS A 146 4.13 -13.99 -10.94
CA LYS A 146 3.44 -13.85 -9.64
C LYS A 146 4.15 -12.86 -8.73
N GLY A 147 3.42 -12.30 -7.77
CA GLY A 147 3.99 -11.45 -6.71
C GLY A 147 4.92 -12.21 -5.75
N ASP A 148 5.52 -11.48 -4.83
CA ASP A 148 6.53 -11.95 -3.86
C ASP A 148 5.93 -12.47 -2.53
N ALA A 149 4.60 -12.39 -2.37
CA ALA A 149 3.91 -12.78 -1.15
C ALA A 149 4.16 -14.26 -0.80
N PRO A 150 4.69 -14.57 0.42
CA PRO A 150 4.92 -15.95 0.82
C PRO A 150 3.63 -16.77 0.82
N LYS A 151 3.72 -18.04 0.40
CA LYS A 151 2.54 -18.94 0.29
C LYS A 151 1.69 -18.98 1.56
N VAL A 152 2.32 -19.03 2.73
CA VAL A 152 1.62 -19.04 4.03
C VAL A 152 0.82 -17.75 4.28
N VAL A 153 1.33 -16.61 3.84
CA VAL A 153 0.64 -15.31 3.93
C VAL A 153 -0.53 -15.27 2.96
N CYS A 154 -0.31 -15.70 1.72
CA CYS A 154 -1.36 -15.77 0.71
C CYS A 154 -2.51 -16.70 1.11
N GLN A 155 -2.20 -17.88 1.66
CA GLN A 155 -3.22 -18.81 2.17
C GLN A 155 -4.00 -18.20 3.34
N ARG A 156 -3.32 -17.48 4.24
CA ARG A 156 -3.97 -16.84 5.40
C ARG A 156 -4.89 -15.69 4.98
N TYR A 157 -4.51 -14.91 3.99
CA TYR A 157 -5.22 -13.69 3.58
C TYR A 157 -5.92 -13.80 2.21
N ALA A 158 -6.04 -15.02 1.69
CA ALA A 158 -6.70 -15.36 0.42
C ALA A 158 -6.33 -14.41 -0.74
N CYS A 159 -5.04 -14.14 -0.90
CA CYS A 159 -4.52 -13.15 -1.86
C CYS A 159 -4.81 -13.56 -3.33
N ASP A 160 -4.99 -14.87 -3.57
CA ASP A 160 -5.16 -15.56 -4.84
C ASP A 160 -6.63 -15.90 -5.14
N ALA A 161 -7.55 -15.62 -4.22
CA ALA A 161 -8.97 -15.83 -4.42
C ALA A 161 -9.63 -14.57 -5.03
N PRO A 162 -10.63 -14.72 -5.93
CA PRO A 162 -11.47 -13.61 -6.35
C PRO A 162 -12.05 -12.90 -5.14
N GLN A 163 -12.02 -11.57 -5.15
CA GLN A 163 -12.55 -10.75 -4.05
C GLN A 163 -13.90 -10.13 -4.42
N THR A 164 -14.73 -9.84 -3.42
CA THR A 164 -15.96 -9.07 -3.54
C THR A 164 -16.02 -7.99 -2.47
N LYS A 165 -16.65 -6.86 -2.79
CA LYS A 165 -16.79 -5.73 -1.88
C LYS A 165 -17.99 -5.98 -0.94
N VAL A 166 -17.75 -5.98 0.37
CA VAL A 166 -18.81 -6.06 1.37
C VAL A 166 -18.82 -4.76 2.16
N THR A 167 -19.89 -3.98 2.00
CA THR A 167 -20.13 -2.77 2.79
C THR A 167 -20.95 -3.13 4.01
N PHE A 168 -20.38 -2.97 5.19
CA PHE A 168 -21.03 -3.15 6.48
C PHE A 168 -21.56 -1.80 6.94
N LYS A 169 -22.86 -1.72 7.26
CA LYS A 169 -23.50 -0.55 7.82
C LYS A 169 -24.16 -0.90 9.13
N VAL A 170 -23.92 -0.09 10.16
CA VAL A 170 -24.58 -0.27 11.45
C VAL A 170 -25.06 1.08 11.98
N ASN A 171 -26.32 1.12 12.39
CA ASN A 171 -26.87 2.29 13.09
C ASN A 171 -26.53 2.19 14.58
N GLY A 172 -25.86 3.19 15.15
CA GLY A 172 -25.48 3.22 16.56
C GLY A 172 -25.00 4.59 17.03
N THR A 173 -25.44 4.99 18.22
CA THR A 173 -24.98 6.24 18.87
C THR A 173 -23.80 5.97 19.80
N THR A 174 -22.83 6.89 19.82
CA THR A 174 -21.61 6.78 20.63
C THR A 174 -21.42 8.00 21.52
N ASN A 175 -20.74 7.83 22.66
CA ASN A 175 -20.25 8.95 23.46
C ASN A 175 -18.96 9.53 22.85
N PRO A 176 -18.59 10.78 23.16
CA PRO A 176 -17.31 11.34 22.75
C PRO A 176 -16.13 10.43 23.16
N GLY A 177 -15.29 10.07 22.18
CA GLY A 177 -14.14 9.18 22.39
C GLY A 177 -14.42 7.70 22.09
N GLU A 178 -15.68 7.28 21.96
CA GLU A 178 -16.05 5.92 21.56
C GLU A 178 -16.10 5.79 20.04
N ASN A 179 -15.78 4.61 19.51
CA ASN A 179 -15.87 4.28 18.09
C ASN A 179 -16.43 2.87 17.88
N ILE A 180 -17.02 2.62 16.71
CA ILE A 180 -17.54 1.30 16.33
C ILE A 180 -16.51 0.59 15.44
N TYR A 181 -16.29 -0.69 15.71
CA TYR A 181 -15.37 -1.56 14.98
C TYR A 181 -16.09 -2.84 14.51
N LEU A 182 -15.67 -3.37 13.38
CA LEU A 182 -16.08 -4.66 12.83
C LEU A 182 -15.03 -5.72 13.18
N VAL A 183 -15.50 -6.85 13.71
CA VAL A 183 -14.69 -8.05 13.99
C VAL A 183 -15.43 -9.30 13.53
N GLY A 184 -14.69 -10.36 13.22
CA GLY A 184 -15.24 -11.60 12.68
C GLY A 184 -14.26 -12.76 12.69
N ASN A 185 -14.73 -13.94 12.31
CA ASN A 185 -13.94 -15.18 12.36
C ASN A 185 -12.89 -15.31 11.23
N HIS A 186 -12.90 -14.41 10.24
CA HIS A 186 -12.00 -14.44 9.10
C HIS A 186 -10.74 -13.58 9.38
N PRO A 187 -9.55 -13.92 8.84
CA PRO A 187 -8.34 -13.11 9.03
C PRO A 187 -8.41 -11.68 8.50
N LEU A 188 -9.20 -11.46 7.46
CA LEU A 188 -9.52 -10.11 6.95
C LEU A 188 -10.59 -9.38 7.76
N LEU A 189 -11.16 -10.04 8.78
CA LEU A 189 -12.09 -9.49 9.78
C LEU A 189 -11.51 -9.63 11.20
N SER A 190 -10.18 -9.64 11.31
CA SER A 190 -9.47 -9.57 12.59
C SER A 190 -9.50 -10.84 13.46
N ASN A 191 -10.05 -11.98 13.00
CA ASN A 191 -10.13 -13.24 13.78
C ASN A 191 -10.67 -13.06 15.21
N TRP A 192 -11.73 -12.29 15.39
CA TRP A 192 -12.33 -11.93 16.69
C TRP A 192 -11.45 -11.09 17.63
N GLU A 193 -10.31 -10.58 17.16
CA GLU A 193 -9.43 -9.73 17.96
C GLU A 193 -9.87 -8.25 17.89
N ASN A 194 -10.53 -7.80 18.96
CA ASN A 194 -11.06 -6.43 19.08
C ASN A 194 -10.00 -5.34 18.86
N THR A 195 -8.77 -5.54 19.35
CA THR A 195 -7.68 -4.55 19.21
C THR A 195 -7.20 -4.36 17.77
N SER A 196 -7.50 -5.33 16.89
CA SER A 196 -7.23 -5.23 15.46
C SER A 196 -8.51 -5.09 14.63
N GLY A 197 -9.64 -4.79 15.29
CA GLY A 197 -10.92 -4.60 14.64
C GLY A 197 -10.87 -3.48 13.60
N ILE A 198 -11.70 -3.60 12.57
CA ILE A 198 -11.75 -2.63 11.48
C ILE A 198 -12.63 -1.47 11.94
N LYS A 199 -12.04 -0.29 12.13
CA LYS A 199 -12.77 0.92 12.52
C LYS A 199 -13.75 1.35 11.42
N LEU A 200 -15.00 1.63 11.78
CA LEU A 200 -16.00 2.18 10.85
C LEU A 200 -15.91 3.70 10.77
N SER A 201 -16.37 4.24 9.64
CA SER A 201 -16.48 5.68 9.40
C SER A 201 -17.83 6.23 9.90
N PRO A 202 -17.87 7.37 10.62
CA PRO A 202 -19.10 8.05 11.03
C PRO A 202 -19.61 9.10 10.02
N ASN A 203 -19.17 9.07 8.75
CA ASN A 203 -19.52 10.11 7.77
C ASN A 203 -21.04 10.32 7.58
N ALA A 204 -21.85 9.30 7.87
CA ALA A 204 -23.31 9.34 7.79
C ALA A 204 -23.99 9.19 9.17
N TYR A 205 -23.34 9.68 10.24
CA TYR A 205 -23.79 9.51 11.63
C TYR A 205 -25.30 9.81 11.82
N PRO A 206 -26.07 8.95 12.54
CA PRO A 206 -25.62 7.82 13.39
C PRO A 206 -25.37 6.50 12.66
N VAL A 207 -25.37 6.50 11.32
CA VAL A 207 -24.96 5.33 10.55
C VAL A 207 -23.44 5.33 10.41
N TRP A 208 -22.84 4.21 10.79
CA TRP A 208 -21.43 3.92 10.64
C TRP A 208 -21.25 2.92 9.51
N ASP A 209 -20.22 3.10 8.68
CA ASP A 209 -19.97 2.19 7.58
C ASP A 209 -18.49 1.91 7.31
N VAL A 210 -18.23 0.74 6.74
CA VAL A 210 -16.94 0.37 6.17
C VAL A 210 -17.14 -0.60 5.02
N THR A 211 -16.30 -0.48 3.98
CA THR A 211 -16.27 -1.46 2.89
C THR A 211 -14.98 -2.28 2.98
N VAL A 212 -15.11 -3.61 2.94
CA VAL A 212 -13.99 -4.56 3.04
C VAL A 212 -14.03 -5.48 1.84
N SER A 213 -12.87 -5.77 1.23
CA SER A 213 -12.76 -6.85 0.25
C SER A 213 -12.62 -8.18 0.97
N LEU A 214 -13.52 -9.11 0.67
CA LEU A 214 -13.49 -10.46 1.21
C LEU A 214 -13.47 -11.48 0.06
N PRO A 215 -12.94 -12.70 0.28
CA PRO A 215 -12.93 -13.73 -0.74
C PRO A 215 -14.36 -14.05 -1.16
N ALA A 216 -14.59 -14.19 -2.46
CA ALA A 216 -15.89 -14.53 -3.03
C ALA A 216 -16.34 -15.94 -2.57
N SER A 217 -17.66 -16.16 -2.56
CA SER A 217 -18.28 -17.46 -2.19
C SER A 217 -17.75 -18.06 -0.87
N THR A 218 -17.46 -17.22 0.11
CA THR A 218 -16.84 -17.59 1.39
C THR A 218 -17.78 -17.27 2.54
N ALA A 219 -18.01 -18.26 3.40
CA ALA A 219 -18.77 -18.10 4.62
C ALA A 219 -17.91 -17.44 5.71
N PHE A 220 -18.48 -16.48 6.43
CA PHE A 220 -17.84 -15.83 7.56
C PHE A 220 -18.89 -15.42 8.60
N GLU A 221 -18.40 -15.12 9.79
CA GLU A 221 -19.17 -14.56 10.88
C GLU A 221 -18.58 -13.21 11.27
N TYR A 222 -19.44 -12.30 11.73
CA TYR A 222 -19.02 -10.98 12.17
C TYR A 222 -19.94 -10.43 13.26
N LYS A 223 -19.45 -9.43 13.98
CA LYS A 223 -20.24 -8.55 14.85
C LYS A 223 -19.60 -7.17 14.90
N PHE A 224 -20.33 -6.23 15.47
CA PHE A 224 -19.84 -4.89 15.75
C PHE A 224 -19.53 -4.75 17.24
N VAL A 225 -18.40 -4.13 17.55
CA VAL A 225 -17.99 -3.84 18.92
C VAL A 225 -17.76 -2.33 19.06
N ARG A 226 -18.18 -1.78 20.20
CA ARG A 226 -17.91 -0.38 20.53
C ARG A 226 -16.73 -0.33 21.48
N LEU A 227 -15.71 0.43 21.13
CA LEU A 227 -14.50 0.56 21.95
C LEU A 227 -14.29 2.02 22.40
N ASP A 228 -13.77 2.19 23.60
CA ASP A 228 -13.26 3.48 24.10
C ASP A 228 -11.88 3.81 23.47
N HIS A 229 -11.30 4.96 23.84
CA HIS A 229 -9.98 5.38 23.37
C HIS A 229 -8.84 4.43 23.78
N ASN A 230 -9.03 3.64 24.84
CA ASN A 230 -8.05 2.67 25.34
C ASN A 230 -8.23 1.28 24.69
N GLY A 231 -9.23 1.11 23.82
CA GLY A 231 -9.53 -0.17 23.16
C GLY A 231 -10.38 -1.13 24.01
N ASN A 232 -10.96 -0.67 25.13
CA ASN A 232 -11.84 -1.50 25.95
C ASN A 232 -13.24 -1.55 25.33
N VAL A 233 -13.86 -2.72 25.37
CA VAL A 233 -15.27 -2.88 24.98
C VAL A 233 -16.15 -2.08 25.94
N VAL A 234 -17.03 -1.24 25.38
CA VAL A 234 -17.98 -0.42 26.13
C VAL A 234 -19.41 -0.67 25.65
N GLY A 235 -20.34 -0.82 26.59
CA GLY A 235 -21.73 -1.13 26.28
C GLY A 235 -21.96 -2.57 25.81
N ALA A 236 -23.14 -2.82 25.24
CA ALA A 236 -23.47 -4.11 24.66
C ALA A 236 -22.81 -4.26 23.29
N GLU A 237 -22.28 -5.45 23.02
CA GLU A 237 -21.80 -5.81 21.69
C GLU A 237 -22.97 -6.10 20.75
N GLY A 238 -22.75 -5.89 19.45
CA GLY A 238 -23.72 -6.27 18.43
C GLY A 238 -23.93 -7.79 18.38
N VAL A 239 -25.10 -8.20 17.89
CA VAL A 239 -25.41 -9.62 17.67
C VAL A 239 -24.47 -10.19 16.62
N GLN A 240 -23.93 -11.38 16.87
CA GLN A 240 -23.14 -12.12 15.88
C GLN A 240 -24.03 -12.53 14.70
N GLN A 241 -23.57 -12.20 13.51
CA GLN A 241 -24.21 -12.52 12.23
C GLN A 241 -23.36 -13.53 11.45
N SER A 242 -24.00 -14.32 10.61
CA SER A 242 -23.34 -15.21 9.65
C SER A 242 -23.74 -14.80 8.22
N PHE A 243 -22.77 -14.78 7.31
CA PHE A 243 -23.01 -14.40 5.91
C PHE A 243 -22.11 -15.21 4.95
N VAL A 244 -22.53 -15.31 3.70
CA VAL A 244 -21.74 -15.89 2.61
C VAL A 244 -21.58 -14.85 1.52
N THR A 245 -20.34 -14.49 1.20
CA THR A 245 -20.06 -13.52 0.14
C THR A 245 -20.61 -13.97 -1.22
N PRO A 246 -21.08 -13.03 -2.08
CA PRO A 246 -21.46 -13.37 -3.45
C PRO A 246 -20.24 -13.86 -4.25
N SER A 247 -20.48 -14.48 -5.40
CA SER A 247 -19.41 -14.96 -6.29
C SER A 247 -18.67 -13.83 -7.02
N SER A 248 -19.25 -12.62 -7.09
CA SER A 248 -18.64 -11.42 -7.65
C SER A 248 -19.42 -10.17 -7.24
N GLY A 249 -18.88 -8.99 -7.56
CA GLY A 249 -19.59 -7.71 -7.40
C GLY A 249 -19.47 -7.11 -6.00
N SER A 250 -20.53 -6.45 -5.55
CA SER A 250 -20.60 -5.78 -4.25
C SER A 250 -21.93 -6.05 -3.54
N ILE A 251 -21.91 -6.07 -2.21
CA ILE A 251 -23.09 -6.23 -1.37
C ILE A 251 -23.04 -5.26 -0.18
N THR A 252 -24.21 -4.82 0.30
CA THR A 252 -24.34 -4.01 1.52
C THR A 252 -25.14 -4.77 2.57
N LEU A 253 -24.59 -4.88 3.77
CA LEU A 253 -25.22 -5.44 4.96
C LEU A 253 -25.63 -4.28 5.89
N ASN A 254 -26.88 -4.25 6.32
CA ASN A 254 -27.41 -3.20 7.19
C ASN A 254 -27.86 -3.81 8.52
N ASP A 255 -27.25 -3.36 9.61
CA ASP A 255 -27.46 -3.84 10.96
C ASP A 255 -27.77 -2.68 11.93
N THR A 256 -28.10 -3.01 13.16
CA THR A 256 -28.31 -2.06 14.26
C THR A 256 -27.54 -2.53 15.48
N LEU A 257 -26.88 -1.59 16.18
CA LEU A 257 -26.15 -1.82 17.42
C LEU A 257 -27.01 -1.47 18.65
#